data_AF-A0A2V7FLJ2-F1
#
_entry.id   AF-A0A2V7FLJ2-F1
#
_cell.length_a   1.000
_cell.length_b   1.000
_cell.length_c   1.000
_cell.angle_alpha   90.00
_cell.angle_beta   90.00
_cell.angle_gamma   90.00
#
_symmetry.space_group_name_H-M   'P 1'
#
loop_
_entity.id
_entity.type
_entity.pdbx_description
1 polymer ?
#
loop_
_entity_poly.entity_id
_entity_poly.type
_entity_poly.pdbx_seq_one_letter_code
_entity_poly.pdbx_strand_id
1 'polypeptide(L)'
;MRHRAVLKTLGSGIMRLGRQQRLIVDAVVLGVAGAAAAQVFTYLLRGANWLFLERLAGYRPPGLPDEGGVLREVIGPHGLWLVPVVVALGGLIVGFLVQRLAPETEGHGTDTVVQAFHRADGVLRARVTPIKLLGSAITIGSGGSAGREGPIALAAAGLGSWYASAMGRTGAERRLLLLVGMAAGIAAIFRSPVGAALFAIEVLYADMEFESGALLLAMLASVVAYAINGFFVGWRPLFRVPGHLTLPQPLDNGWYLVLGVGAGVVATIMP
;
A
#
# COMPACT_ATOMS: atom_id res chain seq x y z
N MET A 1 6.56 -20.76 22.87
CA MET A 1 7.08 -22.00 22.22
C MET A 1 6.15 -22.56 21.13
N ARG A 2 4.81 -22.57 21.27
CA ARG A 2 3.89 -23.14 20.25
C ARG A 2 3.90 -22.48 18.86
N HIS A 3 4.06 -21.15 18.76
CA HIS A 3 4.00 -20.44 17.47
C HIS A 3 5.14 -20.81 16.51
N ARG A 4 6.36 -21.05 17.04
CA ARG A 4 7.51 -21.50 16.25
C ARG A 4 7.35 -22.95 15.77
N ALA A 5 6.64 -23.80 16.53
CA ALA A 5 6.38 -25.18 16.15
C ALA A 5 5.40 -25.27 14.97
N VAL A 6 4.29 -24.51 15.01
CA VAL A 6 3.30 -24.45 13.92
C VAL A 6 3.92 -23.93 12.63
N LEU A 7 4.73 -22.86 12.71
CA LEU A 7 5.46 -22.33 11.55
C LEU A 7 6.46 -23.34 10.97
N LYS A 8 7.13 -24.13 11.81
CA LYS A 8 8.04 -25.19 11.35
C LYS A 8 7.30 -26.34 10.65
N THR A 9 6.14 -26.75 11.18
CA THR A 9 5.35 -27.84 10.58
C THR A 9 4.74 -27.42 9.24
N LEU A 10 4.12 -26.23 9.17
CA LEU A 10 3.62 -25.66 7.91
C LEU A 10 4.76 -25.44 6.90
N GLY A 11 5.90 -24.91 7.37
CA GLY A 11 7.10 -24.73 6.56
C GLY A 11 7.62 -26.02 5.95
N SER A 12 7.63 -27.11 6.74
CA SER A 12 8.10 -28.42 6.29
C SER A 12 7.19 -29.06 5.22
N GLY A 13 5.88 -28.81 5.27
CA GLY A 13 4.94 -29.30 4.26
C GLY A 13 5.06 -28.54 2.94
N ILE A 14 5.17 -27.21 3.02
CA ILE A 14 5.33 -26.33 1.84
C ILE A 14 6.68 -26.58 1.13
N MET A 15 7.75 -26.88 1.89
CA MET A 15 9.06 -27.20 1.31
C MET A 15 9.12 -28.54 0.57
N ARG A 16 8.15 -29.44 0.76
CA ARG A 16 8.07 -30.73 0.02
C ARG A 16 7.44 -30.61 -1.37
N LEU A 17 6.82 -29.47 -1.68
CA LEU A 17 6.21 -29.22 -2.98
C LEU A 17 7.25 -28.87 -4.04
N GLY A 18 6.91 -29.08 -5.31
CA GLY A 18 7.68 -28.53 -6.42
C GLY A 18 7.73 -27.00 -6.35
N ARG A 19 8.82 -26.38 -6.85
CA ARG A 19 9.06 -24.93 -6.74
C ARG A 19 7.86 -24.10 -7.21
N GLN A 20 7.24 -24.44 -8.34
CA GLN A 20 6.08 -23.70 -8.87
C GLN A 20 4.85 -23.79 -7.96
N GLN A 21 4.50 -25.00 -7.50
CA GLN A 21 3.36 -25.20 -6.58
C GLN A 21 3.56 -24.42 -5.28
N ARG A 22 4.79 -24.42 -4.77
CA ARG A 22 5.16 -23.66 -3.58
C ARG A 22 4.93 -22.16 -3.75
N LEU A 23 5.37 -21.59 -4.88
CA LEU A 23 5.20 -20.16 -5.17
C LEU A 23 3.72 -19.77 -5.33
N ILE A 24 2.88 -20.65 -5.90
CA ILE A 24 1.44 -20.43 -5.99
C ILE A 24 0.82 -20.37 -4.59
N VAL A 25 1.18 -21.31 -3.71
CA VAL A 25 0.73 -21.29 -2.30
C VAL A 25 1.19 -20.02 -1.60
N ASP A 26 2.46 -19.64 -1.80
CA ASP A 26 3.02 -18.41 -1.22
C ASP A 26 2.25 -17.16 -1.69
N ALA A 27 1.88 -17.08 -2.98
CA ALA A 27 1.10 -15.98 -3.52
C ALA A 27 -0.30 -15.88 -2.90
N VAL A 28 -0.98 -17.01 -2.67
CA VAL A 28 -2.28 -17.03 -1.97
C VAL A 28 -2.12 -16.57 -0.51
N VAL A 29 -1.10 -17.07 0.20
CA VAL A 29 -0.81 -16.66 1.58
C VAL A 29 -0.53 -15.16 1.67
N LEU A 30 0.26 -14.64 0.75
CA LEU A 30 0.57 -13.20 0.68
C LEU A 30 -0.63 -12.37 0.24
N GLY A 31 -1.53 -12.90 -0.58
CA GLY A 31 -2.82 -12.28 -0.88
C GLY A 31 -3.66 -12.07 0.38
N VAL A 32 -3.79 -13.12 1.21
CA VAL A 32 -4.48 -13.04 2.51
C VAL A 32 -3.78 -12.05 3.45
N ALA A 33 -2.45 -12.10 3.53
CA ALA A 33 -1.67 -11.20 4.37
C ALA A 33 -1.78 -9.74 3.91
N GLY A 34 -1.80 -9.48 2.60
CA GLY A 34 -1.98 -8.17 2.00
C GLY A 34 -3.36 -7.58 2.31
N ALA A 35 -4.43 -8.39 2.20
CA ALA A 35 -5.77 -7.98 2.61
C ALA A 35 -5.83 -7.64 4.11
N ALA A 36 -5.21 -8.46 4.97
CA ALA A 36 -5.13 -8.18 6.40
C ALA A 36 -4.37 -6.88 6.69
N ALA A 37 -3.25 -6.63 6.01
CA ALA A 37 -2.49 -5.39 6.14
C ALA A 37 -3.31 -4.17 5.72
N ALA A 38 -4.05 -4.26 4.61
CA ALA A 38 -4.95 -3.21 4.14
C ALA A 38 -6.05 -2.90 5.15
N GLN A 39 -6.62 -3.94 5.76
CA GLN A 39 -7.67 -3.77 6.77
C GLN A 39 -7.11 -3.13 8.05
N VAL A 40 -5.95 -3.59 8.54
CA VAL A 40 -5.27 -2.97 9.68
C VAL A 40 -4.97 -1.50 9.39
N PHE A 41 -4.45 -1.19 8.20
CA PHE A 41 -4.13 0.19 7.83
C PHE A 41 -5.40 1.06 7.76
N THR A 42 -6.48 0.54 7.18
CA THR A 42 -7.76 1.24 7.10
C THR A 42 -8.33 1.52 8.50
N TYR A 43 -8.24 0.56 9.43
CA TYR A 43 -8.65 0.76 10.82
C TYR A 43 -7.81 1.83 11.52
N LEU A 44 -6.49 1.79 11.37
CA LEU A 44 -5.60 2.80 11.95
C LEU A 44 -5.91 4.19 11.39
N LEU A 45 -6.13 4.30 10.08
CA LEU A 45 -6.45 5.56 9.41
C LEU A 45 -7.78 6.12 9.90
N ARG A 46 -8.84 5.29 9.99
CA ARG A 46 -10.13 5.69 10.56
C ARG A 46 -10.02 6.11 12.02
N GLY A 47 -9.24 5.38 12.82
CA GLY A 47 -9.00 5.71 14.22
C GLY A 47 -8.27 7.05 14.40
N ALA A 48 -7.24 7.30 13.59
CA ALA A 48 -6.54 8.58 13.58
C ALA A 48 -7.43 9.73 13.10
N ASN A 49 -8.20 9.53 12.02
CA ASN A 49 -9.16 10.51 11.53
C ASN A 49 -10.20 10.89 12.60
N TRP A 50 -10.79 9.88 13.24
CA TRP A 50 -11.73 10.08 14.32
C TRP A 50 -11.11 10.83 15.51
N LEU A 51 -9.87 10.50 15.89
CA LEU A 51 -9.20 11.15 17.01
C LEU A 51 -8.85 12.61 16.69
N PHE A 52 -8.16 12.87 15.58
CA PHE A 52 -7.61 14.19 15.28
C PHE A 52 -8.63 15.11 14.64
N LEU A 53 -9.34 14.67 13.60
CA LEU A 53 -10.25 15.54 12.86
C LEU A 53 -11.63 15.58 13.52
N GLU A 54 -12.25 14.43 13.82
CA GLU A 54 -13.60 14.45 14.38
C GLU A 54 -13.64 14.89 15.85
N ARG A 55 -12.82 14.27 16.70
CA ARG A 55 -12.89 14.49 18.15
C ARG A 55 -12.17 15.76 18.61
N LEU A 56 -10.96 16.01 18.10
CA LEU A 56 -10.17 17.18 18.52
C LEU A 56 -10.54 18.43 17.72
N ALA A 57 -10.62 18.35 16.39
CA ALA A 57 -10.93 19.52 15.55
C ALA A 57 -12.42 19.75 15.30
N GLY A 58 -13.30 18.78 15.58
CA GLY A 58 -14.73 18.89 15.27
C GLY A 58 -15.02 18.97 13.77
N TYR A 59 -14.12 18.47 12.92
CA TYR A 59 -14.19 18.56 11.46
C TYR A 59 -14.31 17.17 10.85
N ARG A 60 -15.31 16.97 9.97
CA ARG A 60 -15.41 15.78 9.12
C ARG A 60 -15.16 16.17 7.67
N PRO A 61 -14.02 15.77 7.09
CA PRO A 61 -13.74 16.02 5.68
C PRO A 61 -14.68 15.20 4.79
N PRO A 62 -14.91 15.65 3.54
CA PRO A 62 -15.62 14.85 2.56
C PRO A 62 -14.83 13.56 2.28
N GLY A 63 -15.53 12.44 2.21
CA GLY A 63 -14.96 11.12 2.00
C GLY A 63 -15.93 10.20 1.25
N LEU A 64 -15.40 9.08 0.77
CA LEU A 64 -16.16 8.10 0.01
C LEU A 64 -17.12 7.34 0.96
N PRO A 65 -18.45 7.31 0.68
CA PRO A 65 -19.41 6.58 1.50
C PRO A 65 -19.11 5.09 1.59
N ASP A 66 -18.62 4.51 0.49
CA ASP A 66 -18.21 3.10 0.41
C ASP A 66 -16.96 2.80 1.29
N GLU A 67 -16.30 3.83 1.84
CA GLU A 67 -15.22 3.72 2.83
C GLU A 67 -15.62 4.22 4.23
N GLY A 68 -16.90 4.54 4.46
CA GLY A 68 -17.41 5.07 5.73
C GLY A 68 -17.28 6.58 5.89
N GLY A 69 -16.97 7.31 4.81
CA GLY A 69 -16.92 8.78 4.79
C GLY A 69 -18.28 9.44 4.50
N VAL A 70 -18.33 10.77 4.67
CA VAL A 70 -19.50 11.60 4.35
C VAL A 70 -19.25 12.40 3.07
N LEU A 71 -20.23 12.52 2.18
CA LEU A 71 -20.05 13.28 0.92
C LEU A 71 -19.98 14.79 1.13
N ARG A 72 -20.53 15.29 2.24
CA ARG A 72 -20.52 16.71 2.59
C ARG A 72 -19.60 16.92 3.77
N GLU A 73 -18.85 18.01 3.71
CA GLU A 73 -18.08 18.46 4.85
C GLU A 73 -19.01 18.84 6.02
N VAL A 74 -18.58 18.52 7.24
CA VAL A 74 -19.25 18.95 8.47
C VAL A 74 -18.25 19.72 9.29
N ILE A 75 -18.56 21.00 9.55
CA ILE A 75 -17.73 21.92 10.30
C ILE A 75 -18.34 22.12 11.68
N GLY A 76 -17.56 21.85 12.71
CA GLY A 76 -17.95 22.01 14.11
C GLY A 76 -18.01 23.48 14.55
N PRO A 77 -18.41 23.72 15.82
CA PRO A 77 -18.62 25.06 16.36
C PRO A 77 -17.35 25.94 16.40
N HIS A 78 -16.16 25.32 16.37
CA HIS A 78 -14.87 26.02 16.39
C HIS A 78 -14.33 26.34 14.98
N GLY A 79 -15.09 26.03 13.92
CA GLY A 79 -14.65 26.25 12.54
C GLY A 79 -13.46 25.35 12.15
N LEU A 80 -12.70 25.79 11.14
CA LEU A 80 -11.53 25.05 10.62
C LEU A 80 -10.22 25.39 11.34
N TRP A 81 -10.24 26.28 12.35
CA TRP A 81 -9.04 26.79 13.02
C TRP A 81 -8.23 25.73 13.78
N LEU A 82 -8.90 24.66 14.22
CA LEU A 82 -8.23 23.55 14.90
C LEU A 82 -7.57 22.57 13.95
N VAL A 83 -7.91 22.59 12.64
CA VAL A 83 -7.34 21.67 11.64
C VAL A 83 -5.82 21.85 11.52
N PRO A 84 -5.26 23.06 11.34
CA PRO A 84 -3.81 23.25 11.32
C PRO A 84 -3.11 22.76 12.59
N VAL A 85 -3.75 22.92 13.75
CA VAL A 85 -3.19 22.50 15.05
C VAL A 85 -3.09 20.98 15.15
N VAL A 86 -4.16 20.26 14.78
CA VAL A 86 -4.15 18.79 14.83
C VAL A 86 -3.25 18.19 13.75
N VAL A 87 -3.14 18.82 12.57
CA VAL A 87 -2.16 18.46 11.55
C VAL A 87 -0.73 18.62 12.06
N ALA A 88 -0.41 19.77 12.68
CA ALA A 88 0.91 20.02 13.25
C ALA A 88 1.26 19.04 14.37
N LEU A 89 0.29 18.72 15.24
CA LEU A 89 0.44 17.72 16.30
C LEU A 89 0.67 16.32 15.72
N GLY A 90 -0.10 15.93 14.70
CA GLY A 90 0.09 14.67 13.98
C GLY A 90 1.50 14.58 13.39
N GLY A 91 1.94 15.63 12.70
CA GLY A 91 3.30 15.73 12.16
C GLY A 91 4.39 15.63 13.23
N LEU A 92 4.21 16.27 14.39
CA LEU A 92 5.14 16.19 15.51
C LEU A 92 5.24 14.77 16.08
N ILE A 93 4.10 14.10 16.28
CA ILE A 93 4.04 12.72 16.76
C ILE A 93 4.75 11.78 15.78
N VAL A 94 4.48 11.92 14.49
CA VAL A 94 5.09 11.09 13.44
C VAL A 94 6.58 11.37 13.34
N GLY A 95 7.00 12.63 13.37
CA GLY A 95 8.41 13.02 13.38
C GLY A 95 9.17 12.38 14.53
N PHE A 96 8.61 12.43 15.75
CA PHE A 96 9.20 11.77 16.92
C PHE A 96 9.25 10.24 16.76
N LEU A 97 8.16 9.63 16.29
CA LEU A 97 8.06 8.18 16.08
C LEU A 97 9.13 7.68 15.10
N VAL A 98 9.23 8.33 13.95
CA VAL A 98 10.17 7.97 12.88
C VAL A 98 11.62 8.16 13.33
N GLN A 99 11.97 9.34 13.88
CA GLN A 99 13.33 9.63 14.33
C GLN A 99 13.82 8.68 15.44
N ARG A 100 12.93 8.24 16.33
CA ARG A 100 13.31 7.39 17.47
C ARG A 100 13.29 5.90 17.18
N LEU A 101 12.33 5.42 16.40
CA LEU A 101 12.06 3.97 16.30
C LEU A 101 12.50 3.36 14.97
N ALA A 102 12.32 4.05 13.85
CA ALA A 102 12.73 3.56 12.53
C ALA A 102 12.97 4.71 11.54
N PRO A 103 14.16 5.33 11.55
CA PRO A 103 14.56 6.35 10.57
C PRO A 103 14.45 5.85 9.12
N GLU A 104 14.62 4.54 8.91
CA GLU A 104 14.45 3.92 7.60
C GLU A 104 13.01 3.96 7.03
N THR A 105 12.03 4.45 7.80
CA THR A 105 10.62 4.63 7.37
C THR A 105 10.34 6.01 6.80
N GLU A 106 11.35 6.89 6.72
CA GLU A 106 11.26 8.20 6.08
C GLU A 106 10.81 8.12 4.60
N GLY A 107 10.33 9.25 4.06
CA GLY A 107 9.88 9.35 2.67
C GLY A 107 8.55 8.65 2.37
N HIS A 108 8.32 8.29 1.11
CA HIS A 108 7.07 7.67 0.65
C HIS A 108 6.95 6.20 1.09
N GLY A 109 8.09 5.50 1.19
CA GLY A 109 8.21 4.10 1.58
C GLY A 109 8.42 3.15 0.40
N THR A 110 8.03 3.52 -0.81
CA THR A 110 8.37 2.81 -2.06
C THR A 110 9.88 2.75 -2.25
N ASP A 111 10.59 3.84 -1.97
CA ASP A 111 12.05 3.91 -2.04
C ASP A 111 12.73 2.87 -1.14
N THR A 112 12.20 2.66 0.07
CA THR A 112 12.68 1.63 1.00
C THR A 112 12.48 0.22 0.41
N VAL A 113 11.37 -0.01 -0.29
CA VAL A 113 11.10 -1.30 -0.96
C VAL A 113 12.07 -1.51 -2.12
N VAL A 114 12.28 -0.49 -2.96
CA VAL A 114 13.24 -0.51 -4.08
C VAL A 114 14.65 -0.79 -3.56
N GLN A 115 15.07 -0.08 -2.51
CA GLN A 115 16.38 -0.28 -1.89
C GLN A 115 16.52 -1.68 -1.31
N ALA A 116 15.49 -2.20 -0.62
CA ALA A 116 15.52 -3.55 -0.07
C ALA A 116 15.59 -4.62 -1.17
N PHE A 117 14.84 -4.44 -2.26
CA PHE A 117 14.81 -5.33 -3.40
C PHE A 117 16.18 -5.42 -4.08
N HIS A 118 16.81 -4.29 -4.37
CA HIS A 118 18.08 -4.26 -5.13
C HIS A 118 19.33 -4.45 -4.27
N ARG A 119 19.34 -3.90 -3.06
CA ARG A 119 20.57 -3.76 -2.25
C ARG A 119 20.59 -4.57 -0.95
N ALA A 120 19.49 -5.22 -0.59
CA ALA A 120 19.38 -5.96 0.68
C ALA A 120 18.76 -7.35 0.52
N ASP A 121 18.84 -7.97 -0.65
CA ASP A 121 18.28 -9.31 -0.91
C ASP A 121 16.80 -9.47 -0.52
N GLY A 122 16.03 -8.39 -0.70
CA GLY A 122 14.63 -8.32 -0.32
C GLY A 122 14.39 -8.35 1.19
N VAL A 123 15.39 -8.06 2.03
CA VAL A 123 15.25 -8.05 3.50
C VAL A 123 14.72 -6.69 3.96
N LEU A 124 13.55 -6.70 4.59
CA LEU A 124 12.97 -5.57 5.32
C LEU A 124 12.94 -5.88 6.82
N ARG A 125 13.28 -4.88 7.63
CA ARG A 125 13.27 -5.03 9.09
C ARG A 125 11.83 -5.08 9.58
N ALA A 126 11.52 -6.01 10.47
CA ALA A 126 10.15 -6.23 10.96
C ALA A 126 9.48 -4.99 11.62
N ARG A 127 10.28 -4.05 12.12
CA ARG A 127 9.79 -2.80 12.72
C ARG A 127 9.26 -1.79 11.70
N VAL A 128 9.70 -1.88 10.44
CA VAL A 128 9.38 -0.91 9.38
C VAL A 128 7.88 -0.91 9.08
N THR A 129 7.31 -2.10 8.88
CA THR A 129 5.87 -2.27 8.60
C THR A 129 4.95 -1.60 9.63
N PRO A 130 4.99 -1.94 10.94
CA PRO A 130 4.08 -1.35 11.91
C PRO A 130 4.30 0.15 12.11
N ILE A 131 5.56 0.63 12.10
CA ILE A 131 5.87 2.04 12.27
C ILE A 131 5.37 2.86 11.07
N LYS A 132 5.58 2.36 9.84
CA LYS A 132 5.09 3.04 8.64
C LYS A 132 3.58 3.13 8.60
N LEU A 133 2.87 2.04 8.89
CA LEU A 133 1.42 2.02 8.93
C LEU A 133 0.87 3.00 9.97
N LEU A 134 1.42 2.99 11.19
CA LEU A 134 1.00 3.88 12.26
C LEU A 134 1.29 5.35 11.92
N GLY A 135 2.52 5.65 11.50
CA GLY A 135 2.93 7.01 11.16
C GLY A 135 2.09 7.59 10.03
N SER A 136 1.87 6.82 8.97
CA SER A 136 1.08 7.26 7.82
C SER A 136 -0.40 7.39 8.15
N ALA A 137 -0.94 6.51 9.00
CA ALA A 137 -2.30 6.64 9.49
C ALA A 137 -2.49 7.92 10.31
N ILE A 138 -1.51 8.30 11.14
CA ILE A 138 -1.55 9.56 11.89
C ILE A 138 -1.44 10.74 10.93
N THR A 139 -0.48 10.76 10.00
CA THR A 139 -0.32 11.86 9.03
C THR A 139 -1.59 12.08 8.21
N ILE A 140 -2.13 11.01 7.59
CA ILE A 140 -3.33 11.10 6.75
C ILE A 140 -4.56 11.39 7.62
N GLY A 141 -4.68 10.69 8.75
CA GLY A 141 -5.80 10.83 9.68
C GLY A 141 -5.90 12.21 10.31
N SER A 142 -4.78 12.87 10.59
CA SER A 142 -4.77 14.25 11.08
C SER A 142 -5.09 15.30 10.02
N GLY A 143 -5.20 14.92 8.75
CA GLY A 143 -5.44 15.83 7.61
C GLY A 143 -4.18 16.28 6.88
N GLY A 144 -3.03 15.64 7.13
CA GLY A 144 -1.80 15.88 6.39
C GLY A 144 -1.89 15.35 4.95
N SER A 145 -1.22 16.03 4.02
CA SER A 145 -1.17 15.63 2.62
C SER A 145 -0.27 14.41 2.44
N ALA A 146 -0.87 13.23 2.23
CA ALA A 146 -0.17 11.99 1.91
C ALA A 146 -1.11 10.97 1.25
N GLY A 147 -0.54 10.10 0.42
CA GLY A 147 -1.25 8.98 -0.18
C GLY A 147 -1.20 7.71 0.67
N ARG A 148 -2.19 6.82 0.47
CA ARG A 148 -2.21 5.46 1.08
C ARG A 148 -1.25 4.48 0.41
N GLU A 149 -0.76 4.81 -0.79
CA GLU A 149 0.02 3.94 -1.68
C GLU A 149 1.36 3.49 -1.08
N GLY A 150 2.27 4.42 -0.83
CA GLY A 150 3.59 4.11 -0.29
C GLY A 150 3.55 3.34 1.04
N PRO A 151 2.70 3.73 2.01
CA PRO A 151 2.56 3.01 3.27
C PRO A 151 2.09 1.56 3.11
N ILE A 152 1.06 1.31 2.29
CA ILE A 152 0.58 -0.07 2.09
C ILE A 152 1.56 -0.90 1.27
N ALA A 153 2.20 -0.30 0.27
CA ALA A 153 3.23 -0.95 -0.53
C ALA A 153 4.37 -1.45 0.36
N LEU A 154 4.93 -0.58 1.21
CA LEU A 154 6.00 -0.92 2.13
C LEU A 154 5.57 -1.94 3.20
N ALA A 155 4.37 -1.77 3.76
CA ALA A 155 3.86 -2.68 4.76
C ALA A 155 3.70 -4.11 4.23
N ALA A 156 3.07 -4.26 3.08
CA ALA A 156 2.79 -5.56 2.47
C ALA A 156 4.06 -6.19 1.86
N ALA A 157 4.98 -5.38 1.31
CA ALA A 157 6.32 -5.82 0.94
C ALA A 157 7.09 -6.37 2.14
N GLY A 158 7.01 -5.70 3.29
CA GLY A 158 7.62 -6.14 4.55
C GLY A 158 7.06 -7.47 5.04
N LEU A 159 5.74 -7.70 4.89
CA LEU A 159 5.14 -9.02 5.19
C LEU A 159 5.65 -10.11 4.25
N GLY A 160 5.78 -9.83 2.95
CA GLY A 160 6.39 -10.74 1.97
C GLY A 160 7.84 -11.10 2.32
N SER A 161 8.65 -10.09 2.65
CA SER A 161 10.03 -10.25 3.09
C SER A 161 10.15 -11.09 4.36
N TRP A 162 9.32 -10.81 5.36
CA TRP A 162 9.31 -11.55 6.63
C TRP A 162 8.85 -12.99 6.45
N TYR A 163 7.78 -13.21 5.69
CA TYR A 163 7.27 -14.54 5.35
C TYR A 163 8.35 -15.38 4.65
N ALA A 164 8.99 -14.83 3.62
CA ALA A 164 10.07 -15.49 2.90
C ALA A 164 11.25 -15.84 3.82
N SER A 165 11.62 -14.92 4.72
CA SER A 165 12.70 -15.14 5.69
C SER A 165 12.35 -16.23 6.71
N ALA A 166 11.11 -16.23 7.22
CA ALA A 166 10.62 -17.26 8.13
C ALA A 166 10.58 -18.66 7.49
N MET A 167 10.35 -18.70 6.18
CA MET A 167 10.33 -19.92 5.38
C MET A 167 11.71 -20.33 4.85
N GLY A 168 12.78 -19.63 5.23
CA GLY A 168 14.15 -19.95 4.83
C GLY A 168 14.42 -19.78 3.32
N ARG A 169 13.70 -18.87 2.65
CA ARG A 169 13.83 -18.65 1.20
C ARG A 169 15.13 -17.94 0.84
N THR A 170 15.61 -18.23 -0.37
CA THR A 170 16.81 -17.58 -0.95
C THR A 170 16.57 -16.09 -1.18
N GLY A 171 17.64 -15.31 -1.39
CA GLY A 171 17.52 -13.88 -1.70
C GLY A 171 16.63 -13.61 -2.91
N ALA A 172 16.78 -14.39 -4.00
CA ALA A 172 15.96 -14.27 -5.20
C ALA A 172 14.47 -14.56 -4.93
N GLU A 173 14.16 -15.66 -4.23
CA GLU A 173 12.76 -15.96 -3.86
C GLU A 173 12.20 -14.94 -2.86
N ARG A 174 13.02 -14.37 -1.97
CA ARG A 174 12.59 -13.31 -1.05
C ARG A 174 12.22 -12.04 -1.79
N ARG A 175 13.02 -11.61 -2.77
CA ARG A 175 12.72 -10.46 -3.65
C ARG A 175 11.40 -10.66 -4.39
N LEU A 176 11.19 -11.85 -4.95
CA LEU A 176 9.93 -12.22 -5.59
C LEU A 176 8.73 -12.15 -4.62
N LEU A 177 8.84 -12.75 -3.43
CA LEU A 177 7.76 -12.75 -2.44
C LEU A 177 7.49 -11.37 -1.83
N LEU A 178 8.52 -10.54 -1.69
CA LEU A 178 8.38 -9.13 -1.33
C LEU A 178 7.52 -8.39 -2.36
N LEU A 179 7.81 -8.56 -3.66
CA LEU A 179 7.06 -7.96 -4.77
C LEU A 179 5.61 -8.45 -4.80
N VAL A 180 5.41 -9.77 -4.66
CA VAL A 180 4.07 -10.37 -4.61
C VAL A 180 3.26 -9.83 -3.42
N GLY A 181 3.89 -9.62 -2.27
CA GLY A 181 3.26 -8.98 -1.11
C GLY A 181 2.89 -7.52 -1.38
N MET A 182 3.78 -6.74 -1.99
CA MET A 182 3.51 -5.36 -2.41
C MET A 182 2.28 -5.26 -3.32
N ALA A 183 2.23 -6.09 -4.36
CA ALA A 183 1.10 -6.16 -5.29
C ALA A 183 -0.22 -6.45 -4.55
N ALA A 184 -0.22 -7.44 -3.65
CA ALA A 184 -1.39 -7.80 -2.84
C ALA A 184 -1.92 -6.63 -1.99
N GLY A 185 -1.04 -5.91 -1.28
CA GLY A 185 -1.44 -4.79 -0.44
C GLY A 185 -2.04 -3.63 -1.24
N ILE A 186 -1.40 -3.28 -2.36
CA ILE A 186 -1.86 -2.20 -3.24
C ILE A 186 -3.21 -2.58 -3.87
N ALA A 187 -3.36 -3.81 -4.35
CA ALA A 187 -4.62 -4.29 -4.92
C ALA A 187 -5.78 -4.21 -3.93
N ALA A 188 -5.53 -4.57 -2.67
CA ALA A 188 -6.54 -4.50 -1.62
C ALA A 188 -7.01 -3.06 -1.34
N ILE A 189 -6.09 -2.08 -1.26
CA ILE A 189 -6.46 -0.68 -1.01
C ILE A 189 -7.08 -0.01 -2.23
N PHE A 190 -6.50 -0.17 -3.42
CA PHE A 190 -6.93 0.56 -4.62
C PHE A 190 -8.03 -0.14 -5.43
N ARG A 191 -8.42 -1.36 -5.05
CA ARG A 191 -9.42 -2.17 -5.76
C ARG A 191 -9.09 -2.38 -7.25
N SER A 192 -7.79 -2.47 -7.56
CA SER A 192 -7.27 -2.62 -8.93
C SER A 192 -6.23 -3.74 -8.99
N PRO A 193 -6.64 -5.02 -9.13
CA PRO A 193 -5.71 -6.15 -9.07
C PRO A 193 -4.66 -6.14 -10.19
N VAL A 194 -5.09 -5.83 -11.42
CA VAL A 194 -4.21 -5.80 -12.59
C VAL A 194 -3.24 -4.64 -12.51
N GLY A 195 -3.74 -3.43 -12.23
CA GLY A 195 -2.90 -2.23 -12.09
C GLY A 195 -1.87 -2.37 -10.95
N ALA A 196 -2.28 -2.94 -9.81
CA ALA A 196 -1.37 -3.16 -8.69
C ALA A 196 -0.25 -4.18 -9.00
N ALA A 197 -0.56 -5.23 -9.76
CA ALA A 197 0.44 -6.22 -10.17
C ALA A 197 1.45 -5.63 -11.16
N LEU A 198 0.99 -4.86 -12.15
CA LEU A 198 1.85 -4.15 -13.10
C LEU A 198 2.74 -3.13 -12.38
N PHE A 199 2.13 -2.30 -11.54
CA PHE A 199 2.83 -1.30 -10.75
C PHE A 199 3.94 -1.90 -9.89
N ALA A 200 3.66 -2.99 -9.17
CA ALA A 200 4.65 -3.64 -8.30
C ALA A 200 5.88 -4.16 -9.06
N ILE A 201 5.72 -4.54 -10.33
CA ILE A 201 6.82 -4.97 -11.18
C ILE A 201 7.55 -3.76 -11.76
N GLU A 202 6.83 -2.81 -12.34
CA GLU A 202 7.44 -1.64 -13.00
C GLU A 202 8.21 -0.76 -12.02
N VAL A 203 7.74 -0.58 -10.78
CA VAL A 203 8.45 0.21 -9.77
C VAL A 203 9.75 -0.44 -9.31
N LEU A 204 9.83 -1.77 -9.30
CA LEU A 204 10.99 -2.49 -8.76
C LEU A 204 12.01 -2.88 -9.82
N TYR A 205 11.64 -2.98 -11.09
CA TYR A 205 12.56 -3.35 -12.17
C TYR A 205 12.93 -2.11 -12.99
N ALA A 206 14.24 -1.80 -13.06
CA ALA A 206 14.75 -0.71 -13.89
C ALA A 206 14.79 -1.07 -15.39
N ASP A 207 15.02 -2.35 -15.69
CA ASP A 207 14.99 -2.90 -17.05
C ASP A 207 13.72 -3.73 -17.26
N MET A 208 13.21 -3.75 -18.49
CA MET A 208 12.04 -4.55 -18.93
C MET A 208 12.35 -6.06 -18.97
N GLU A 209 13.19 -6.57 -18.08
CA GLU A 209 13.37 -8.00 -17.84
C GLU A 209 12.18 -8.51 -17.03
N PHE A 210 11.03 -8.57 -17.70
CA PHE A 210 9.82 -9.15 -17.14
C PHE A 210 10.06 -10.64 -16.88
N GLU A 211 10.27 -10.99 -15.62
CA GLU A 211 9.98 -12.36 -15.19
C GLU A 211 8.46 -12.55 -15.29
N SER A 212 7.98 -13.06 -16.43
CA SER A 212 6.56 -13.34 -16.68
C SER A 212 5.93 -14.19 -15.56
N GLY A 213 6.72 -15.06 -14.93
CA GLY A 213 6.33 -15.80 -13.73
C GLY A 213 6.04 -14.92 -12.51
N ALA A 214 6.78 -13.83 -12.30
CA ALA A 214 6.55 -12.88 -11.21
C ALA A 214 5.22 -12.14 -11.41
N LEU A 215 4.89 -11.74 -12.64
CA LEU A 215 3.62 -11.09 -12.96
C LEU A 215 2.42 -11.98 -12.64
N LEU A 216 2.46 -13.24 -13.04
CA LEU A 216 1.36 -14.17 -12.76
C LEU A 216 1.15 -14.38 -11.25
N LEU A 217 2.24 -14.48 -10.48
CA LEU A 217 2.15 -14.62 -9.02
C LEU A 217 1.66 -13.34 -8.34
N ALA A 218 2.13 -12.17 -8.79
CA ALA A 218 1.67 -10.88 -8.31
C ALA A 218 0.18 -10.68 -8.61
N MET A 219 -0.27 -10.98 -9.84
CA MET A 219 -1.68 -10.95 -10.22
C MET A 219 -2.52 -11.90 -9.37
N LEU A 220 -2.07 -13.12 -9.13
CA LEU A 220 -2.77 -14.08 -8.27
C LEU A 220 -2.95 -13.53 -6.86
N ALA A 221 -1.87 -13.05 -6.24
CA ALA A 221 -1.91 -12.49 -4.89
C ALA A 221 -2.80 -11.24 -4.83
N SER A 222 -2.72 -10.36 -5.84
CA SER A 222 -3.59 -9.19 -5.99
C SER A 222 -5.07 -9.54 -6.08
N VAL A 223 -5.44 -10.55 -6.86
CA VAL A 223 -6.83 -11.01 -6.98
C VAL A 223 -7.32 -11.60 -5.66
N VAL A 224 -6.51 -12.42 -4.99
CA VAL A 224 -6.84 -12.96 -3.67
C VAL A 224 -7.04 -11.83 -2.66
N ALA A 225 -6.12 -10.85 -2.61
CA ALA A 225 -6.20 -9.74 -1.68
C ALA A 225 -7.44 -8.86 -1.94
N TYR A 226 -7.73 -8.56 -3.20
CA TYR A 226 -8.92 -7.83 -3.61
C TYR A 226 -10.21 -8.57 -3.25
N ALA A 227 -10.30 -9.88 -3.54
CA ALA A 227 -11.47 -10.68 -3.23
C ALA A 227 -11.74 -10.71 -1.72
N ILE A 228 -10.70 -10.93 -0.91
CA ILE A 228 -10.82 -10.96 0.56
C ILE A 228 -11.19 -9.58 1.09
N ASN A 229 -10.49 -8.52 0.67
CA ASN A 229 -10.76 -7.17 1.16
C ASN A 229 -12.17 -6.68 0.75
N GLY A 230 -12.65 -7.10 -0.42
CA GLY A 230 -13.99 -6.79 -0.91
C GLY A 230 -15.12 -7.23 0.03
N PHE A 231 -14.94 -8.29 0.83
CA PHE A 231 -15.93 -8.67 1.84
C PHE A 231 -16.08 -7.63 2.97
N PHE A 232 -15.06 -6.81 3.21
CA PHE A 232 -15.06 -5.79 4.28
C PHE A 232 -15.42 -4.41 3.77
N VAL A 233 -14.97 -4.05 2.56
CA VAL A 233 -15.12 -2.68 2.01
C VAL A 233 -15.99 -2.60 0.74
N GLY A 234 -16.48 -3.74 0.26
CA GLY A 234 -17.25 -3.86 -0.97
C GLY A 234 -16.41 -3.91 -2.24
N TRP A 235 -17.06 -4.24 -3.36
CA TRP A 235 -16.44 -4.42 -4.68
C TRP A 235 -16.67 -3.25 -5.65
N ARG A 236 -17.19 -2.13 -5.14
CA ARG A 236 -17.44 -0.95 -5.98
C ARG A 236 -16.13 -0.25 -6.34
N PRO A 237 -15.99 0.32 -7.54
CA PRO A 237 -14.85 1.17 -7.86
C PRO A 237 -14.76 2.36 -6.90
N LEU A 238 -13.53 2.74 -6.52
CA LEU A 238 -13.30 3.91 -5.67
C LEU A 238 -13.71 5.21 -6.38
N PHE A 239 -13.45 5.29 -7.68
CA PHE A 239 -13.79 6.43 -8.52
C PHE A 239 -14.80 6.01 -9.58
N ARG A 240 -15.87 6.80 -9.74
CA ARG A 240 -16.85 6.62 -10.81
C ARG A 240 -16.64 7.70 -11.85
N VAL A 241 -16.32 7.26 -13.05
CA VAL A 241 -16.23 8.16 -14.20
C VAL A 241 -17.64 8.48 -14.69
N PRO A 242 -17.98 9.75 -14.97
CA PRO A 242 -19.29 10.10 -15.49
C PRO A 242 -19.56 9.43 -16.84
N GLY A 243 -20.73 8.82 -17.01
CA GLY A 243 -21.09 8.09 -18.24
C GLY A 243 -21.37 8.98 -19.46
N HIS A 244 -21.32 10.30 -19.31
CA HIS A 244 -21.55 11.26 -20.40
C HIS A 244 -20.25 11.66 -21.13
N LEU A 245 -19.13 10.99 -20.83
CA LEU A 245 -17.89 11.21 -21.59
C LEU A 245 -18.06 10.68 -23.00
N THR A 246 -18.05 11.59 -23.96
CA THR A 246 -18.02 11.25 -25.40
C THR A 246 -16.63 10.76 -25.78
N LEU A 247 -16.55 9.87 -26.79
CA LEU A 247 -15.27 9.50 -27.36
C LEU A 247 -14.58 10.77 -27.92
N PRO A 248 -13.33 11.05 -27.52
CA PRO A 248 -12.61 12.21 -28.02
C PRO A 248 -12.45 12.15 -29.54
N GLN A 249 -12.51 13.29 -30.20
CA GLN A 249 -12.19 13.38 -31.62
C GLN A 249 -10.70 13.09 -31.82
N PRO A 250 -10.24 12.56 -32.97
CA PRO A 250 -8.82 12.28 -33.19
C PRO A 250 -7.90 13.49 -32.97
N LEU A 251 -8.40 14.71 -33.17
CA LEU A 251 -7.68 15.96 -32.92
C LEU A 251 -7.49 16.26 -31.42
N ASP A 252 -8.40 15.79 -30.55
CA ASP A 252 -8.28 15.97 -29.10
C ASP A 252 -7.08 15.18 -28.53
N ASN A 253 -6.61 14.15 -29.24
CA ASN A 253 -5.39 13.43 -28.87
C ASN A 253 -4.15 14.34 -28.86
N GLY A 254 -4.14 15.41 -29.66
CA GLY A 254 -3.09 16.43 -29.62
C GLY A 254 -3.01 17.11 -28.25
N TRP A 255 -4.15 17.37 -27.60
CA TRP A 255 -4.18 17.94 -26.26
C TRP A 255 -3.68 16.96 -25.19
N TYR A 256 -3.96 15.66 -25.33
CA TYR A 256 -3.39 14.65 -24.43
C TYR A 256 -1.87 14.56 -24.56
N LEU A 257 -1.32 14.71 -25.77
CA LEU A 257 0.13 14.79 -25.98
C LEU A 257 0.72 16.02 -25.27
N VAL A 258 0.13 17.20 -25.47
CA VAL A 258 0.59 18.44 -24.82
C VAL A 258 0.54 18.30 -23.30
N LEU A 259 -0.54 17.72 -22.76
CA LEU A 259 -0.68 17.46 -21.33
C LEU A 259 0.39 16.49 -20.83
N GLY A 260 0.68 15.41 -21.57
CA GLY A 260 1.72 14.44 -21.23
C GLY A 260 3.12 15.07 -21.21
N VAL A 261 3.47 15.86 -22.23
CA VAL A 261 4.74 16.58 -22.29
C VAL A 261 4.84 17.61 -21.17
N GLY A 262 3.78 18.40 -20.94
CA GLY A 262 3.73 19.39 -19.88
C GLY A 262 3.90 18.76 -18.49
N ALA A 263 3.19 17.66 -18.21
CA ALA A 263 3.32 16.92 -16.97
C ALA A 263 4.75 16.35 -16.79
N GLY A 264 5.37 15.84 -17.85
CA GLY A 264 6.76 15.36 -17.83
C GLY A 264 7.77 16.46 -17.51
N VAL A 265 7.60 17.65 -18.10
CA VAL A 265 8.45 18.82 -17.81
C VAL A 265 8.29 19.25 -16.35
N VAL A 266 7.06 19.35 -15.84
CA VAL A 266 6.80 19.71 -14.44
C VAL A 266 7.42 18.68 -13.50
N ALA A 267 7.25 17.39 -13.76
CA ALA A 267 7.84 16.31 -12.96
C ALA A 267 9.38 16.34 -12.95
N THR A 268 10.01 16.86 -14.01
CA THR A 268 11.47 17.02 -14.07
C THR A 268 11.95 18.23 -13.23
N ILE A 269 11.14 19.29 -13.15
CA ILE A 269 11.48 20.52 -12.43
C ILE A 269 11.15 20.44 -10.94
N MET A 270 10.08 19.73 -10.57
CA MET A 270 9.61 19.56 -9.19
C MET A 270 9.89 18.12 -8.72
N PRO A 271 11.04 17.87 -8.05
CA PRO A 271 11.41 16.56 -7.53
C PRO A 271 10.60 16.12 -6.30
#